data_AF-A0A0E0BJ90-F1
#
_entry.id   AF-A0A0E0BJ90-F1
#
_cell.length_a   1.000
_cell.length_b   1.000
_cell.length_c   1.000
_cell.angle_alpha   90.00
_cell.angle_beta   90.00
_cell.angle_gamma   90.00
#
_symmetry.space_group_name_H-M   'P 1'
#
loop_
_entity.id
_entity.type
_entity.pdbx_description
1 polymer ?
#
loop_
_entity_poly.entity_id
_entity_poly.type
_entity_poly.pdbx_seq_one_letter_code
_entity_poly.pdbx_strand_id
1 'polypeptide(L)'
;MTSRRPPAERRRGRHHHVKEATEKEMVIAVVSNDKEGMVIQGMEHRATLLDDEKTILKQQLAAGTARLEELRRKNRELEIKLIICDLMSGRRNNLDDLTMDILQDVQMAIVKYRLEIRKRIRELRSMDSSKPT
;
A
#
# COMPACT_ATOMS: atom_id res chain seq x y z
N MET A 1 58.77 -64.08 53.81
CA MET A 1 57.88 -63.76 52.67
C MET A 1 56.47 -63.49 53.20
N THR A 2 56.01 -62.24 53.17
CA THR A 2 54.60 -61.90 53.42
C THR A 2 54.18 -60.79 52.45
N SER A 3 53.44 -61.20 51.42
CA SER A 3 52.87 -60.34 50.38
C SER A 3 51.69 -59.56 50.96
N ARG A 4 51.77 -58.22 50.98
CA ARG A 4 50.63 -57.35 51.32
C ARG A 4 50.04 -56.80 50.02
N ARG A 5 48.83 -57.25 49.67
CA ARG A 5 48.00 -56.65 48.60
C ARG A 5 47.60 -55.21 48.98
N PRO A 6 47.53 -54.26 48.02
CA PRO A 6 46.99 -52.94 48.29
C PRO A 6 45.45 -52.99 48.40
N PRO A 7 44.81 -52.01 49.08
CA PRO A 7 43.36 -51.97 49.23
C PRO A 7 42.69 -51.61 47.90
N ALA A 8 41.52 -52.20 47.66
CA ALA A 8 40.69 -51.93 46.50
C ALA A 8 40.23 -50.45 46.49
N GLU A 9 40.88 -49.68 45.64
CA GLU A 9 40.55 -48.27 45.41
C GLU A 9 39.12 -48.16 44.86
N ARG A 10 38.34 -47.29 45.49
CA ARG A 10 36.91 -47.07 45.25
C ARG A 10 36.64 -46.72 43.79
N ARG A 11 36.24 -47.69 42.97
CA ARG A 11 35.70 -47.51 41.61
C ARG A 11 34.31 -46.85 41.55
N ARG A 12 33.96 -45.97 42.51
CA ARG A 12 32.66 -45.25 42.54
C ARG A 12 32.71 -43.84 41.95
N GLY A 13 33.85 -43.39 41.42
CA GLY A 13 33.99 -42.04 40.86
C GLY A 13 33.69 -41.90 39.37
N ARG A 14 33.82 -42.97 38.56
CA ARG A 14 33.66 -42.84 37.10
C ARG A 14 32.22 -42.85 36.61
N HIS A 15 31.34 -43.67 37.20
CA HIS A 15 29.94 -43.77 36.74
C HIS A 15 29.08 -42.54 37.07
N HIS A 16 29.36 -41.85 38.19
CA HIS A 16 28.66 -40.60 38.54
C HIS A 16 29.15 -39.44 37.67
N HIS A 17 30.46 -39.30 37.44
CA HIS A 17 30.96 -38.24 36.56
C HIS A 17 30.53 -38.39 35.10
N VAL A 18 30.40 -39.61 34.56
CA VAL A 18 29.90 -39.79 33.19
C VAL A 18 28.41 -39.43 33.11
N LYS A 19 27.60 -39.78 34.12
CA LYS A 19 26.17 -39.40 34.17
C LYS A 19 25.97 -37.90 34.36
N GLU A 20 26.74 -37.25 35.23
CA GLU A 20 26.71 -35.79 35.39
C GLU A 20 27.22 -35.06 34.14
N ALA A 21 28.20 -35.61 33.43
CA ALA A 21 28.68 -35.05 32.17
C ALA A 21 27.60 -35.13 31.09
N THR A 22 26.94 -36.27 30.93
CA THR A 22 25.82 -36.40 29.96
C THR A 22 24.61 -35.58 30.35
N GLU A 23 24.30 -35.44 31.65
CA GLU A 23 23.20 -34.60 32.12
C GLU A 23 23.49 -33.10 31.86
N LYS A 24 24.72 -32.64 32.11
CA LYS A 24 25.14 -31.27 31.77
C LYS A 24 25.11 -31.00 30.27
N GLU A 25 25.56 -31.95 29.44
CA GLU A 25 25.48 -31.83 27.99
C GLU A 25 24.02 -31.79 27.49
N MET A 26 23.14 -32.61 28.06
CA MET A 26 21.71 -32.58 27.76
C MET A 26 21.06 -31.24 28.16
N VAL A 27 21.37 -30.71 29.33
CA VAL A 27 20.84 -29.41 29.78
C VAL A 27 21.34 -28.27 28.88
N ILE A 28 22.61 -28.30 28.46
CA ILE A 28 23.16 -27.31 27.51
C ILE A 28 22.46 -27.41 26.16
N ALA A 29 22.20 -28.62 25.66
CA ALA A 29 21.50 -28.84 24.39
C ALA A 29 20.04 -28.33 24.44
N VAL A 30 19.30 -28.63 25.51
CA VAL A 30 17.92 -28.14 25.70
C VAL A 30 17.89 -26.62 25.77
N VAL A 31 18.76 -26.01 26.59
CA VAL A 31 18.84 -24.55 26.72
C VAL A 31 19.29 -23.87 25.41
N SER A 32 20.13 -24.53 24.61
CA SER A 32 20.54 -24.02 23.30
C SER A 32 19.39 -24.08 22.29
N ASN A 33 18.64 -25.19 22.26
CA ASN A 33 17.47 -25.34 21.41
C ASN A 33 16.36 -24.34 21.77
N ASP A 34 16.14 -24.06 23.07
CA ASP A 34 15.16 -23.06 23.52
C ASP A 34 15.56 -21.63 23.10
N LYS A 35 16.86 -21.31 23.16
CA LYS A 35 17.39 -20.02 22.68
C LYS A 35 17.27 -19.90 21.17
N GLU A 36 17.59 -20.95 20.42
CA GLU A 36 17.42 -20.98 18.97
C GLU A 36 15.95 -20.82 18.57
N GLY A 37 15.02 -21.50 19.27
CA GLY A 37 13.58 -21.35 19.08
C GLY A 37 13.08 -19.92 19.33
N MET A 38 13.54 -19.28 20.42
CA MET A 38 13.21 -17.86 20.70
C MET A 38 13.75 -16.91 19.62
N VAL A 39 14.96 -17.15 19.10
CA VAL A 39 15.55 -16.33 18.03
C VAL A 39 14.75 -16.47 16.74
N ILE A 40 14.39 -17.70 16.36
CA ILE A 40 13.59 -17.98 15.16
C ILE A 40 12.22 -17.30 15.28
N GLN A 41 11.53 -17.46 16.41
CA GLN A 41 10.21 -16.85 16.63
C GLN A 41 10.28 -15.31 16.64
N GLY A 42 11.35 -14.73 17.21
CA GLY A 42 11.59 -13.29 17.16
C GLY A 42 11.87 -12.77 15.74
N MET A 43 12.56 -13.55 14.92
CA MET A 43 12.81 -13.22 13.51
C MET A 43 11.53 -13.31 12.67
N GLU A 44 10.69 -14.32 12.89
CA GLU A 44 9.39 -14.48 12.22
C GLU A 44 8.44 -13.33 12.56
N HIS A 45 8.32 -12.96 13.84
CA HIS A 45 7.46 -11.85 14.25
C HIS A 45 7.92 -10.51 13.66
N ARG A 46 9.23 -10.28 13.59
CA ARG A 46 9.79 -9.08 12.95
C ARG A 46 9.55 -9.07 11.44
N ALA A 47 9.64 -10.23 10.78
CA ALA A 47 9.33 -10.36 9.36
C ALA A 47 7.85 -10.05 9.08
N THR A 48 6.92 -10.56 9.90
CA THR A 48 5.49 -10.27 9.75
C THR A 48 5.18 -8.78 9.94
N LEU A 49 5.80 -8.11 10.92
CA LEU A 49 5.61 -6.67 11.15
C LEU A 49 6.11 -5.84 9.96
N LEU A 50 7.25 -6.21 9.37
CA LEU A 50 7.79 -5.53 8.19
C LEU A 50 6.90 -5.73 6.95
N ASP A 51 6.29 -6.92 6.80
CA ASP A 51 5.35 -7.18 5.71
C ASP A 51 4.02 -6.42 5.89
N ASP A 52 3.54 -6.29 7.12
CA ASP A 52 2.36 -5.48 7.45
C ASP A 52 2.62 -4.00 7.18
N GLU A 53 3.75 -3.45 7.64
CA GLU A 53 4.16 -2.06 7.37
C GLU A 53 4.27 -1.79 5.87
N LYS A 54 4.90 -2.70 5.13
CA LYS A 54 5.01 -2.62 3.67
C LYS A 54 3.63 -2.64 3.00
N THR A 55 2.70 -3.44 3.51
CA THR A 55 1.34 -3.52 2.99
C THR A 55 0.57 -2.22 3.24
N ILE A 56 0.67 -1.66 4.45
CA ILE A 56 0.07 -0.38 4.80
C ILE A 56 0.62 0.74 3.91
N LEU A 57 1.94 0.81 3.73
CA LEU A 57 2.57 1.82 2.88
C LEU A 57 2.12 1.70 1.42
N LYS A 58 2.00 0.47 0.89
CA LYS A 58 1.46 0.24 -0.47
C LYS A 58 0.02 0.72 -0.60
N GLN A 59 -0.83 0.45 0.39
CA GLN A 59 -2.23 0.91 0.38
C GLN A 59 -2.31 2.44 0.43
N GLN A 60 -1.51 3.09 1.28
CA GLN A 60 -1.44 4.54 1.35
C GLN A 60 -0.95 5.17 0.05
N LEU A 61 0.06 4.57 -0.58
CA LEU A 61 0.56 5.03 -1.88
C LEU A 61 -0.51 4.90 -2.97
N ALA A 62 -1.22 3.78 -3.01
CA ALA A 62 -2.31 3.56 -3.97
C ALA A 62 -3.44 4.58 -3.76
N ALA A 63 -3.86 4.79 -2.51
CA ALA A 63 -4.88 5.79 -2.16
C ALA A 63 -4.44 7.22 -2.52
N GLY A 64 -3.19 7.56 -2.21
CA GLY A 64 -2.61 8.86 -2.55
C GLY A 64 -2.54 9.10 -4.07
N THR A 65 -2.15 8.07 -4.83
CA THR A 65 -2.09 8.13 -6.30
C THR A 65 -3.48 8.31 -6.90
N ALA A 66 -4.47 7.53 -6.45
CA ALA A 66 -5.85 7.66 -6.91
C ALA A 66 -6.42 9.06 -6.62
N ARG A 67 -6.15 9.60 -5.43
CA ARG A 67 -6.57 10.96 -5.06
C ARG A 67 -5.89 12.03 -5.94
N LEU A 68 -4.61 11.86 -6.25
CA LEU A 68 -3.88 12.78 -7.13
C LEU A 68 -4.46 12.79 -8.54
N GLU A 69 -4.77 11.61 -9.10
CA GLU A 69 -5.39 11.50 -10.42
C GLU A 69 -6.81 12.10 -10.45
N GLU A 70 -7.60 11.90 -9.40
CA GLU A 70 -8.91 12.54 -9.26
C GLU A 70 -8.79 14.07 -9.24
N LEU A 71 -7.84 14.61 -8.46
CA LEU A 71 -7.59 16.05 -8.40
C LEU A 71 -7.11 16.60 -9.75
N ARG A 72 -6.23 15.88 -10.45
CA ARG A 72 -5.80 16.25 -11.81
C ARG A 72 -6.98 16.31 -12.77
N ARG A 73 -7.87 15.32 -12.76
CA ARG A 73 -9.10 15.33 -13.59
C ARG A 73 -10.01 16.50 -13.26
N LYS A 74 -10.26 16.77 -11.97
CA LYS A 74 -11.08 17.91 -11.52
C LYS A 74 -10.47 19.24 -11.93
N ASN A 75 -9.15 19.39 -11.77
CA ASN A 75 -8.46 20.62 -12.14
C ASN A 75 -8.52 20.84 -13.66
N ARG A 76 -8.33 19.79 -14.45
CA ARG A 76 -8.48 19.83 -15.91
C ARG A 76 -9.89 20.24 -16.34
N GLU A 77 -10.93 19.70 -15.69
CA GLU A 77 -12.31 20.11 -15.96
C GLU A 77 -12.56 21.59 -15.65
N LEU A 78 -11.99 22.10 -14.55
CA LEU A 78 -12.11 23.52 -14.18
C LEU A 78 -11.36 24.43 -15.17
N GLU A 79 -10.16 24.04 -15.58
CA GLU A 79 -9.37 24.76 -16.58
C GLU A 79 -10.16 24.93 -17.89
N ILE A 80 -10.75 23.85 -18.40
CA ILE A 80 -11.61 23.89 -19.60
C ILE A 80 -12.81 24.83 -19.40
N LYS A 81 -13.48 24.76 -18.25
CA LYS A 81 -14.64 25.63 -17.95
C LYS A 81 -14.24 27.10 -17.92
N LEU A 82 -13.10 27.43 -17.30
CA LEU A 82 -12.61 28.81 -17.24
C LEU A 82 -12.28 29.35 -18.63
N ILE A 83 -11.57 28.57 -19.45
CA ILE A 83 -11.27 28.92 -20.85
C ILE A 83 -12.55 29.22 -21.62
N ILE A 84 -13.55 28.34 -21.53
CA ILE A 84 -14.84 28.54 -22.21
C ILE A 84 -15.55 29.79 -21.69
N CYS A 85 -15.55 30.04 -20.38
CA CYS A 85 -16.12 31.27 -19.81
C CYS A 85 -15.40 32.53 -20.31
N ASP A 86 -14.08 32.51 -20.44
CA ASP A 86 -13.30 33.63 -20.96
C ASP A 86 -13.58 33.88 -22.45
N LEU A 87 -13.74 32.82 -23.24
CA LEU A 87 -14.20 32.92 -24.63
C LEU A 87 -15.60 33.53 -24.73
N MET A 88 -16.55 33.04 -23.94
CA MET A 88 -17.94 33.49 -23.97
C MET A 88 -18.11 34.94 -23.48
N SER A 89 -17.24 35.39 -22.56
CA SER A 89 -17.24 36.77 -22.06
C SER A 89 -16.41 37.74 -22.91
N GLY A 90 -15.73 37.24 -23.96
CA GLY A 90 -14.86 38.06 -24.80
C GLY A 90 -13.57 38.51 -24.12
N ARG A 91 -13.24 37.97 -22.93
CA ARG A 91 -11.94 38.20 -22.27
C ARG A 91 -10.79 37.55 -23.03
N ARG A 92 -11.10 36.51 -23.80
CA ARG A 92 -10.15 35.77 -24.62
C ARG A 92 -10.66 35.67 -26.05
N ASN A 93 -9.81 36.06 -27.00
CA ASN A 93 -10.17 36.14 -28.42
C ASN A 93 -9.53 35.04 -29.29
N ASN A 94 -8.49 34.37 -28.80
CA ASN A 94 -7.81 33.27 -29.49
C ASN A 94 -7.36 32.19 -28.49
N LEU A 95 -6.92 31.05 -29.02
CA LEU A 95 -6.49 29.87 -28.24
C LEU A 95 -5.04 29.48 -28.56
N ASP A 96 -4.26 30.39 -29.16
CA ASP A 96 -2.92 30.09 -29.70
C ASP A 96 -1.89 29.77 -28.60
N ASP A 97 -2.15 30.24 -27.38
CA ASP A 97 -1.36 29.98 -26.19
C ASP A 97 -1.73 28.66 -25.48
N LEU A 98 -2.77 27.95 -25.93
CA LEU A 98 -3.10 26.63 -25.37
C LEU A 98 -2.21 25.55 -25.96
N THR A 99 -1.86 24.58 -25.12
CA THR A 99 -1.27 23.33 -25.58
C THR A 99 -2.32 22.51 -26.35
N MET A 100 -1.85 21.69 -27.29
CA MET A 100 -2.74 20.93 -28.19
C MET A 100 -3.70 19.99 -27.45
N ASP A 101 -3.25 19.42 -26.33
CA ASP A 101 -4.07 18.56 -25.48
C ASP A 101 -5.22 19.35 -24.82
N ILE A 102 -4.97 20.55 -24.30
CA ILE A 102 -6.03 21.41 -23.73
C ILE A 102 -6.99 21.82 -24.84
N LEU A 103 -6.46 22.20 -26.01
CA LEU A 103 -7.27 22.63 -27.14
C LEU A 103 -8.26 21.54 -27.59
N GLN A 104 -7.81 20.29 -27.66
CA GLN A 104 -8.68 19.15 -27.99
C GLN A 104 -9.79 18.96 -26.96
N ASP A 105 -9.46 19.04 -25.67
CA ASP A 105 -10.45 18.91 -24.59
C ASP A 105 -11.49 20.04 -24.63
N VAL A 106 -11.04 21.29 -24.86
CA VAL A 106 -11.92 22.45 -25.01
C VAL A 106 -12.86 22.30 -26.20
N GLN A 107 -12.35 21.86 -27.35
CA GLN A 107 -13.16 21.60 -28.54
C GLN A 107 -14.25 20.55 -28.26
N MET A 108 -13.87 19.44 -27.62
CA MET A 108 -14.80 18.37 -27.26
C MET A 108 -15.87 18.86 -26.26
N ALA A 109 -15.48 19.67 -25.27
CA ALA A 109 -16.40 20.27 -24.31
C ALA A 109 -17.41 21.21 -25.00
N ILE A 110 -16.96 22.05 -25.93
CA ILE A 110 -17.84 22.93 -26.72
C ILE A 110 -18.85 22.10 -27.54
N VAL A 111 -18.40 21.02 -28.19
CA VAL A 111 -19.29 20.13 -28.94
C VAL A 111 -20.35 19.52 -28.03
N LYS A 112 -19.96 19.05 -26.83
CA LYS A 112 -20.87 18.50 -25.83
C LYS A 112 -21.90 19.54 -25.37
N TYR A 113 -21.47 20.75 -25.03
CA TYR A 113 -22.38 21.83 -24.63
C TYR A 113 -23.36 22.20 -25.74
N ARG A 114 -22.91 22.28 -27.01
CA ARG A 114 -23.82 22.52 -28.14
C ARG A 114 -24.90 21.44 -28.26
N LEU A 115 -24.55 20.17 -28.03
CA LEU A 115 -25.50 19.07 -28.06
C LEU A 115 -26.52 19.17 -26.91
N GLU A 116 -26.06 19.44 -25.70
CA GLU A 116 -26.90 19.60 -24.51
C GLU A 116 -27.85 20.79 -24.65
N ILE A 117 -27.36 21.93 -25.13
CA ILE A 117 -28.18 23.13 -25.41
C ILE A 117 -29.26 22.80 -26.45
N ARG A 118 -28.91 22.13 -27.55
CA ARG A 118 -29.90 21.71 -28.56
C ARG A 118 -30.94 20.74 -28.00
N LYS A 119 -30.54 19.81 -27.12
CA LYS A 119 -31.47 18.93 -26.42
C LYS A 119 -32.43 19.75 -25.55
N ARG A 120 -31.90 20.68 -24.76
CA ARG A 120 -32.70 21.52 -23.87
C ARG A 120 -33.69 22.42 -24.63
N ILE A 121 -33.27 23.01 -25.75
CA ILE A 121 -34.15 23.80 -26.62
C ILE A 121 -35.33 22.95 -27.12
N ARG A 122 -35.09 21.70 -27.52
CA ARG A 122 -36.16 20.78 -27.95
C ARG A 122 -37.13 20.46 -26.82
N GLU A 123 -36.61 20.15 -25.63
CA GLU A 123 -37.43 19.89 -24.44
C GLU A 123 -38.34 21.08 -24.10
N LEU A 124 -37.77 22.29 -24.04
CA LEU A 124 -38.53 23.51 -23.72
C LEU A 124 -39.64 23.75 -24.75
N ARG A 125 -39.35 23.60 -26.05
CA ARG A 125 -40.36 23.74 -27.11
C ARG A 125 -41.51 22.72 -26.97
N SER A 126 -41.20 21.48 -26.58
CA SER A 126 -42.23 20.46 -26.37
C SER A 126 -43.13 20.77 -25.18
N MET A 127 -42.59 21.37 -24.11
CA MET A 127 -43.37 21.78 -22.93
C MET A 127 -44.28 22.97 -23.22
N ASP A 128 -43.85 23.91 -24.07
CA ASP A 128 -44.70 25.04 -24.46
C ASP A 128 -45.86 24.59 -25.37
N SER A 129 -45.69 23.53 -26.18
CA SER A 129 -46.78 22.97 -26.99
C SER A 129 -47.84 22.18 -26.21
N SER A 130 -47.59 21.85 -24.93
CA SER A 130 -48.53 21.08 -24.09
C SER A 130 -49.33 21.94 -23.11
N LYS A 131 -49.18 23.27 -23.13
CA LYS A 131 -50.02 24.17 -22.33
C LYS A 131 -51.39 24.33 -23.02
N PRO A 132 -52.53 24.08 -22.35
CA PRO A 132 -53.83 24.33 -22.94
C PRO A 132 -53.98 25.84 -23.15
N THR A 133 -54.26 26.23 -24.40
CA THR A 133 -54.63 27.59 -24.81
C THR A 133 -55.95 28.02 -24.17
#